data_AF-A0A6N2CIP2-F1
#
_entry.id   AF-A0A6N2CIP2-F1
#
_cell.length_a   1.000
_cell.length_b   1.000
_cell.length_c   1.000
_cell.angle_alpha   90.00
_cell.angle_beta   90.00
_cell.angle_gamma   90.00
#
_symmetry.space_group_name_H-M   'P 1'
#
loop_
_entity.id
_entity.type
_entity.pdbx_description
1 polymer ?
#
loop_
_entity_poly.entity_id
_entity_poly.type
_entity_poly.pdbx_seq_one_letter_code
_entity_poly.pdbx_strand_id
1 'polypeptide(L)'
;MLNEDGAPIEGANVHIGYPSHQPSNIRGEHKKGHTDENGYFTFTGTASWKASVSVRQDGFYETLLSPEIHESDSRGNARLKSNVEVEVVLRKIRNPVPMYAGRIKLPFPESIGRFGFDLLERDWVHPHGEGNHVDLWISVDFTYESSDNYELALLWEFEGESNGIQPFQPFEHSRFKSAYEAPLEGYSNSIEWIRSRLPNKSATRRVGEPRVLIRNDTEDDSDVLMAKSGYFIRFRSILNEDGEVEGGYYGKIYGAGSFFVGLDEDSSGEMFTGVIYVNPREGGRNIEFDLDKNLLEGLPRDLQPRFP
;
A
#
# COMPACT_ATOMS: atom_id res chain seq x y z
N MET A 1 -15.97 -13.30 15.07
CA MET A 1 -15.32 -11.97 15.04
C MET A 1 -14.47 -11.83 16.29
N LEU A 2 -13.20 -11.48 16.12
CA LEU A 2 -12.20 -11.47 17.19
C LEU A 2 -11.47 -10.12 17.23
N ASN A 3 -10.89 -9.78 18.37
CA ASN A 3 -9.85 -8.74 18.45
C ASN A 3 -8.47 -9.32 18.11
N GLU A 4 -7.44 -8.47 18.12
CA GLU A 4 -6.06 -8.88 17.83
C GLU A 4 -5.46 -9.88 18.84
N ASP A 5 -6.05 -9.99 20.04
CA ASP A 5 -5.65 -10.96 21.08
C ASP A 5 -6.43 -12.29 20.98
N GLY A 6 -7.30 -12.44 19.97
CA GLY A 6 -8.14 -13.63 19.76
C GLY A 6 -9.39 -13.69 20.64
N ALA A 7 -9.71 -12.64 21.38
CA ALA A 7 -10.93 -12.60 22.19
C ALA A 7 -12.17 -12.23 21.34
N PRO A 8 -13.34 -12.82 21.61
CA PRO A 8 -14.57 -12.52 20.87
C PRO A 8 -15.02 -11.08 21.07
N ILE A 9 -15.59 -10.50 20.02
CA ILE A 9 -16.20 -9.16 20.07
C ILE A 9 -17.72 -9.31 19.99
N GLU A 10 -18.40 -9.07 21.11
CA GLU A 10 -19.86 -8.95 21.19
C GLU A 10 -20.33 -7.61 20.62
N GLY A 11 -21.50 -7.60 19.97
CA GLY A 11 -22.16 -6.36 19.56
C GLY A 11 -21.58 -5.69 18.32
N ALA A 12 -20.61 -6.30 17.63
CA ALA A 12 -20.05 -5.78 16.39
C ALA A 12 -21.13 -5.72 15.30
N ASN A 13 -21.27 -4.57 14.64
CA ASN A 13 -22.24 -4.38 13.57
C ASN A 13 -21.73 -5.06 12.29
N VAL A 14 -22.43 -6.11 11.87
CA VAL A 14 -22.08 -6.92 10.71
C VAL A 14 -23.08 -6.66 9.59
N HIS A 15 -22.56 -6.46 8.38
CA HIS A 15 -23.33 -6.40 7.15
C HIS A 15 -22.81 -7.47 6.18
N ILE A 16 -23.65 -8.44 5.84
CA ILE A 16 -23.37 -9.48 4.84
C ILE A 16 -24.23 -9.22 3.61
N GLY A 17 -23.62 -9.27 2.43
CA GLY A 17 -24.30 -9.07 1.15
C GLY A 17 -23.95 -10.16 0.13
N TYR A 18 -24.99 -10.68 -0.54
CA TYR A 18 -24.96 -11.58 -1.68
C TYR A 18 -25.47 -10.83 -2.92
N PRO A 19 -24.59 -10.11 -3.63
CA PRO A 19 -24.98 -9.37 -4.83
C PRO A 19 -25.53 -10.32 -5.90
N SER A 20 -26.58 -9.87 -6.58
CA SER A 20 -27.20 -10.59 -7.70
C SER A 20 -26.62 -10.12 -9.03
N HIS A 21 -26.51 -11.03 -9.99
CA HIS A 21 -26.17 -10.71 -11.38
C HIS A 21 -27.37 -10.25 -12.23
N GLN A 22 -28.59 -10.20 -11.66
CA GLN A 22 -29.78 -9.85 -12.42
C GLN A 22 -29.92 -8.33 -12.63
N PRO A 23 -30.12 -7.84 -13.87
CA PRO A 23 -30.26 -6.42 -14.18
C PRO A 23 -31.40 -5.71 -13.44
N SER A 24 -32.46 -6.44 -13.08
CA SER A 24 -33.65 -5.91 -12.40
C SER A 24 -33.56 -5.91 -10.88
N ASN A 25 -32.59 -6.61 -10.29
CA ASN A 25 -32.38 -6.67 -8.84
C ASN A 25 -30.89 -6.57 -8.51
N ILE A 26 -30.32 -5.40 -8.80
CA ILE A 26 -28.89 -5.09 -8.66
C ILE A 26 -28.42 -5.21 -7.19
N ARG A 27 -29.33 -5.13 -6.21
CA ARG A 27 -28.97 -5.08 -4.78
C ARG A 27 -28.68 -6.45 -4.16
N GLY A 28 -29.20 -7.54 -4.74
CA GLY A 28 -29.05 -8.88 -4.16
C GLY A 28 -29.64 -9.00 -2.75
N GLU A 29 -29.36 -10.12 -2.08
CA GLU A 29 -29.75 -10.32 -0.68
C GLU A 29 -28.72 -9.69 0.26
N HIS A 30 -29.17 -9.08 1.37
CA HIS A 30 -28.28 -8.54 2.37
C HIS A 30 -28.91 -8.58 3.76
N LYS A 31 -28.07 -8.70 4.78
CA LYS A 31 -28.48 -8.73 6.18
C LYS A 31 -27.54 -7.91 7.03
N LYS A 32 -28.13 -7.11 7.91
CA LYS A 32 -27.44 -6.43 9.00
C LYS A 32 -27.81 -7.07 10.34
N GLY A 33 -26.88 -7.05 11.28
CA GLY A 33 -27.11 -7.45 12.65
C GLY A 33 -25.89 -7.24 13.51
N HIS A 34 -25.89 -7.84 14.69
CA HIS A 34 -24.80 -7.71 15.64
C HIS A 34 -24.29 -9.10 16.02
N THR A 35 -23.00 -9.19 16.34
CA THR A 35 -22.43 -10.41 16.89
C THR A 35 -22.97 -10.71 18.28
N ASP A 36 -23.10 -12.00 18.61
CA ASP A 36 -23.44 -12.47 19.95
C ASP A 36 -22.25 -12.42 20.93
N GLU A 37 -22.44 -12.88 22.17
CA GLU A 37 -21.42 -12.94 23.23
C GLU A 37 -20.18 -13.77 22.84
N ASN A 38 -20.33 -14.69 21.89
CA ASN A 38 -19.26 -15.52 21.37
C ASN A 38 -18.62 -14.93 20.10
N GLY A 39 -19.05 -13.74 19.68
CA GLY A 39 -18.54 -13.04 18.52
C GLY A 39 -19.08 -13.57 17.19
N TYR A 40 -20.19 -14.31 17.16
CA TYR A 40 -20.76 -14.90 15.94
C TYR A 40 -21.90 -14.07 15.37
N PHE A 41 -21.99 -14.06 14.04
CA PHE A 41 -23.14 -13.58 13.31
C PHE A 41 -23.38 -14.45 12.07
N THR A 42 -24.59 -15.00 11.93
CA THR A 42 -24.93 -15.92 10.85
C THR A 42 -25.98 -15.32 9.93
N PHE A 43 -25.77 -15.47 8.63
CA PHE A 43 -26.76 -15.15 7.60
C PHE A 43 -26.86 -16.29 6.60
N THR A 44 -28.09 -16.65 6.25
CA THR A 44 -28.40 -17.62 5.19
C THR A 44 -29.19 -16.92 4.11
N GLY A 45 -28.77 -17.12 2.87
CA GLY A 45 -29.38 -16.48 1.71
C GLY A 45 -28.82 -17.04 0.41
N THR A 46 -29.28 -16.50 -0.69
CA THR A 46 -28.91 -16.97 -2.03
C THR A 46 -27.74 -16.16 -2.59
N ALA A 47 -26.55 -16.76 -2.64
CA ALA A 47 -25.41 -16.20 -3.35
C ALA A 47 -25.31 -16.76 -4.78
N SER A 48 -24.79 -15.96 -5.71
CA SER A 48 -24.57 -16.41 -7.09
C SER A 48 -23.09 -16.38 -7.48
N TRP A 49 -22.36 -15.32 -7.15
CA TRP A 49 -21.00 -15.11 -7.64
C TRP A 49 -19.99 -14.54 -6.63
N LYS A 50 -20.44 -13.82 -5.59
CA LYS A 50 -19.59 -13.44 -4.46
C LYS A 50 -20.40 -13.23 -3.20
N ALA A 51 -19.70 -13.22 -2.07
CA ALA A 51 -20.19 -12.64 -0.82
C ALA A 51 -19.34 -11.41 -0.48
N SER A 52 -19.94 -10.51 0.29
CA SER A 52 -19.25 -9.35 0.88
C SER A 52 -19.62 -9.27 2.35
N VAL A 53 -18.64 -8.97 3.18
CA VAL A 53 -18.81 -8.79 4.62
C VAL A 53 -18.15 -7.48 5.02
N SER A 54 -18.88 -6.65 5.75
CA SER A 54 -18.39 -5.43 6.41
C SER A 54 -18.67 -5.55 7.89
N VAL A 55 -17.66 -5.31 8.72
CA VAL A 55 -17.79 -5.32 10.17
C VAL A 55 -17.30 -4.00 10.75
N ARG A 56 -18.11 -3.40 11.63
CA ARG A 56 -17.82 -2.15 12.32
C ARG A 56 -18.04 -2.32 13.81
N GLN A 57 -17.13 -1.78 14.60
CA GLN A 57 -17.24 -1.69 16.05
C GLN A 57 -16.58 -0.38 16.50
N ASP A 58 -17.20 0.32 17.45
CA ASP A 58 -16.63 1.54 18.00
C ASP A 58 -15.27 1.25 18.65
N GLY A 59 -14.27 2.08 18.35
CA GLY A 59 -12.88 1.88 18.78
C GLY A 59 -12.09 0.89 17.94
N PHE A 60 -12.62 0.41 16.81
CA PHE A 60 -11.92 -0.46 15.86
C PHE A 60 -11.99 0.08 14.43
N TYR A 61 -11.00 -0.27 13.62
CA TYR A 61 -11.04 -0.03 12.18
C TYR A 61 -12.05 -0.95 11.51
N GLU A 62 -12.80 -0.41 10.55
CA GLU A 62 -13.73 -1.22 9.73
C GLU A 62 -12.94 -2.32 8.99
N THR A 63 -13.51 -3.53 8.99
CA THR A 63 -13.00 -4.66 8.23
C THR A 63 -13.95 -4.98 7.07
N LEU A 64 -13.39 -5.10 5.88
CA LEU A 64 -14.09 -5.35 4.61
C LEU A 64 -13.47 -6.58 3.92
N LEU A 65 -14.26 -7.62 3.72
CA LEU A 65 -13.79 -8.85 3.07
C LEU A 65 -14.79 -9.40 2.07
N SER A 66 -14.29 -10.18 1.11
CA SER A 66 -15.08 -10.90 0.11
C SER A 66 -14.71 -12.38 0.18
N PRO A 67 -15.38 -13.16 1.03
CA PRO A 67 -15.05 -14.56 1.23
C PRO A 67 -15.15 -15.38 -0.06
N GLU A 68 -14.27 -16.38 -0.20
CA GLU A 68 -14.36 -17.34 -1.29
C GLU A 68 -15.52 -18.31 -1.04
N ILE A 69 -16.60 -18.12 -1.79
CA ILE A 69 -17.83 -18.92 -1.69
C ILE A 69 -17.94 -20.02 -2.74
N HIS A 70 -16.93 -20.18 -3.60
CA HIS A 70 -16.88 -21.23 -4.62
C HIS A 70 -15.79 -22.23 -4.30
N GLU A 71 -16.00 -23.46 -4.72
CA GLU A 71 -14.99 -24.52 -4.74
C GLU A 71 -15.08 -25.28 -6.07
N SER A 72 -13.99 -25.92 -6.48
CA SER A 72 -13.98 -26.75 -7.68
C SER A 72 -14.53 -28.15 -7.37
N ASP A 73 -15.41 -28.65 -8.25
CA ASP A 73 -15.79 -30.06 -8.25
C ASP A 73 -14.67 -30.96 -8.83
N SER A 74 -14.87 -32.27 -8.81
CA SER A 74 -13.89 -33.26 -9.31
C SER A 74 -13.61 -33.16 -10.83
N ARG A 75 -14.38 -32.35 -11.57
CA ARG A 75 -14.22 -32.08 -12.99
C ARG A 75 -13.71 -30.66 -13.26
N GLY A 76 -13.41 -29.89 -12.22
CA GLY A 76 -12.93 -28.51 -12.31
C GLY A 76 -14.02 -27.45 -12.48
N ASN A 77 -15.32 -27.80 -12.38
CA ASN A 77 -16.39 -26.79 -12.43
C ASN A 77 -16.54 -26.10 -11.07
N ALA A 78 -16.77 -24.79 -11.08
CA ALA A 78 -17.05 -24.04 -9.86
C ALA A 78 -18.46 -24.35 -9.32
N ARG A 79 -18.57 -24.69 -8.04
CA ARG A 79 -19.82 -24.85 -7.30
C ARG A 79 -19.82 -23.99 -6.04
N LEU A 80 -21.00 -23.61 -5.55
CA LEU A 80 -21.12 -22.86 -4.30
C LEU A 80 -20.86 -23.75 -3.09
N LYS A 81 -20.08 -23.24 -2.13
CA LYS A 81 -19.91 -23.84 -0.80
C LYS A 81 -21.22 -23.71 -0.02
N SER A 82 -21.64 -24.77 0.67
CA SER A 82 -22.91 -24.79 1.42
C SER A 82 -22.83 -24.06 2.76
N ASN A 83 -21.67 -24.08 3.41
CA ASN A 83 -21.40 -23.38 4.67
C ASN A 83 -20.01 -22.74 4.58
N VAL A 84 -19.97 -21.41 4.65
CA VAL A 84 -18.70 -20.65 4.64
C VAL A 84 -18.59 -19.95 5.99
N GLU A 85 -17.66 -20.44 6.80
CA GLU A 85 -17.24 -19.78 8.03
C GLU A 85 -16.03 -18.91 7.75
N VAL A 86 -16.02 -17.69 8.29
CA VAL A 86 -14.94 -16.75 8.07
C VAL A 86 -14.60 -16.09 9.39
N GLU A 87 -13.35 -16.27 9.81
CA GLU A 87 -12.80 -15.53 10.92
C GLU A 87 -12.53 -14.08 10.49
N VAL A 88 -12.97 -13.13 11.30
CA VAL A 88 -12.76 -11.71 11.06
C VAL A 88 -12.10 -11.12 12.29
N VAL A 89 -10.85 -10.66 12.11
CA VAL A 89 -10.08 -9.96 13.15
C VAL A 89 -10.25 -8.45 12.97
N LEU A 90 -10.66 -7.76 14.03
CA LEU A 90 -10.80 -6.30 14.06
C LEU A 90 -9.59 -5.68 14.74
N ARG A 91 -8.98 -4.71 14.04
CA ARG A 91 -7.85 -3.94 14.58
C ARG A 91 -8.33 -2.77 15.42
N LYS A 92 -7.80 -2.63 16.63
CA LYS A 92 -8.19 -1.55 17.54
C LYS A 92 -7.61 -0.22 17.09
N ILE A 93 -8.39 0.85 17.17
CA ILE A 93 -7.85 2.20 17.05
C ILE A 93 -7.07 2.51 18.33
N ARG A 94 -5.78 2.83 18.21
CA ARG A 94 -4.93 3.10 19.39
C ARG A 94 -4.78 4.59 19.61
N ASN A 95 -3.80 5.20 18.95
CA ASN A 95 -3.47 6.60 19.10
C ASN A 95 -3.16 7.21 17.71
N PRO A 96 -4.15 7.41 16.83
CA PRO A 96 -3.93 8.08 15.56
C PRO A 96 -3.32 9.47 15.77
N VAL A 97 -2.32 9.82 14.96
CA VAL A 97 -1.65 11.13 15.01
C VAL A 97 -1.79 11.88 13.67
N PRO A 98 -1.76 13.23 13.68
CA PRO A 98 -1.66 14.01 12.47
C PRO A 98 -0.40 13.66 11.67
N MET A 99 -0.51 13.60 10.35
CA MET A 99 0.62 13.31 9.45
C MET A 99 0.57 14.18 8.20
N TYR A 100 1.71 14.35 7.54
CA TYR A 100 1.74 14.79 6.15
C TYR A 100 1.34 13.61 5.28
N ALA A 101 0.09 13.59 4.85
CA ALA A 101 -0.50 12.45 4.14
C ALA A 101 -0.99 12.84 2.75
N GLY A 102 -0.50 12.17 1.72
CA GLY A 102 -0.95 12.43 0.34
C GLY A 102 -0.08 11.75 -0.70
N ARG A 103 -0.58 11.71 -1.93
CA ARG A 103 0.20 11.33 -3.10
C ARG A 103 1.07 12.49 -3.57
N ILE A 104 2.17 12.17 -4.21
CA ILE A 104 3.02 13.15 -4.89
C ILE A 104 2.74 13.00 -6.38
N LYS A 105 2.59 14.13 -7.05
CA LYS A 105 2.49 14.23 -8.49
C LYS A 105 3.35 15.41 -8.93
N LEU A 106 4.52 15.15 -9.50
CA LEU A 106 5.46 16.18 -9.94
C LEU A 106 6.08 15.81 -11.28
N PRO A 107 6.28 16.76 -12.20
CA PRO A 107 7.07 16.50 -13.39
C PRO A 107 8.51 16.16 -12.98
N PHE A 108 9.14 15.21 -13.67
CA PHE A 108 10.57 15.00 -13.49
C PHE A 108 11.34 16.18 -14.06
N PRO A 109 12.48 16.58 -13.44
CA PRO A 109 13.27 17.69 -13.94
C PRO A 109 13.82 17.44 -15.34
N GLU A 110 14.28 16.21 -15.60
CA GLU A 110 14.72 15.73 -16.91
C GLU A 110 14.28 14.26 -17.08
N SER A 111 14.28 13.75 -18.33
CA SER A 111 13.82 12.39 -18.64
C SER A 111 14.73 11.29 -18.10
N ILE A 112 16.01 11.58 -17.89
CA ILE A 112 17.04 10.68 -17.36
C ILE A 112 17.91 11.50 -16.42
N GLY A 113 18.34 10.92 -15.30
CA GLY A 113 19.24 11.60 -14.37
C GLY A 113 19.03 11.17 -12.93
N ARG A 114 19.68 11.89 -12.02
CA ARG A 114 19.62 11.66 -10.57
C ARG A 114 19.24 12.96 -9.87
N PHE A 115 18.10 12.96 -9.20
CA PHE A 115 17.50 14.17 -8.62
C PHE A 115 17.29 13.99 -7.12
N GLY A 116 17.67 15.00 -6.35
CA GLY A 116 17.39 15.04 -4.91
C GLY A 116 15.93 15.38 -4.66
N PHE A 117 15.31 14.68 -3.72
CA PHE A 117 13.92 14.89 -3.32
C PHE A 117 13.85 15.12 -1.80
N ASP A 118 13.09 16.14 -1.39
CA ASP A 118 12.81 16.46 0.01
C ASP A 118 11.45 15.85 0.39
N LEU A 119 11.43 14.89 1.30
CA LEU A 119 10.21 14.18 1.69
C LEU A 119 9.27 15.03 2.55
N LEU A 120 9.81 16.01 3.29
CA LEU A 120 9.00 16.93 4.11
C LEU A 120 8.39 18.04 3.27
N GLU A 121 9.21 18.68 2.41
CA GLU A 121 8.74 19.73 1.50
C GLU A 121 7.94 19.15 0.32
N ARG A 122 8.10 17.84 0.06
CA ARG A 122 7.44 17.09 -1.02
C ARG A 122 7.74 17.69 -2.39
N ASP A 123 8.96 18.14 -2.59
CA ASP A 123 9.42 18.76 -3.82
C ASP A 123 10.86 18.33 -4.16
N TRP A 124 11.25 18.58 -5.40
CA TRP A 124 12.65 18.44 -5.80
C TRP A 124 13.53 19.41 -5.03
N VAL A 125 14.76 19.01 -4.76
CA VAL A 125 15.77 19.90 -4.18
C VAL A 125 16.33 20.83 -5.27
N HIS A 126 16.76 22.03 -4.87
CA HIS A 126 17.42 22.98 -5.76
C HIS A 126 18.52 22.30 -6.62
N PRO A 127 18.61 22.60 -7.94
CA PRO A 127 17.96 23.70 -8.66
C PRO A 127 16.59 23.38 -9.25
N HIS A 128 16.01 22.21 -8.97
CA HIS A 128 14.83 21.72 -9.70
C HIS A 128 13.50 21.92 -8.96
N GLY A 129 13.57 22.36 -7.70
CA GLY A 129 12.43 22.70 -6.87
C GLY A 129 12.88 23.47 -5.63
N GLU A 130 11.97 23.61 -4.67
CA GLU A 130 12.15 24.40 -3.45
C GLU A 130 12.55 23.54 -2.22
N GLY A 131 12.78 22.24 -2.42
CA GLY A 131 13.26 21.34 -1.38
C GLY A 131 14.63 21.77 -0.86
N ASN A 132 14.83 21.63 0.45
CA ASN A 132 16.04 22.14 1.13
C ASN A 132 16.98 21.04 1.61
N HIS A 133 16.47 19.81 1.74
CA HIS A 133 17.24 18.65 2.17
C HIS A 133 17.02 17.50 1.19
N VAL A 134 18.11 16.87 0.76
CA VAL A 134 18.00 15.61 0.02
C VAL A 134 17.72 14.50 1.03
N ASP A 135 16.49 14.01 1.05
CA ASP A 135 16.11 12.82 1.83
C ASP A 135 16.24 11.55 1.00
N LEU A 136 16.06 11.70 -0.32
CA LEU A 136 16.01 10.63 -1.28
C LEU A 136 16.64 11.10 -2.60
N TRP A 137 17.59 10.33 -3.11
CA TRP A 137 18.01 10.41 -4.50
C TRP A 137 17.11 9.53 -5.36
N ILE A 138 16.55 10.13 -6.41
CA ILE A 138 15.75 9.42 -7.40
C ILE A 138 16.53 9.40 -8.69
N SER A 139 17.02 8.23 -9.08
CA SER A 139 17.67 8.01 -10.36
C SER A 139 16.69 7.39 -11.35
N VAL A 140 16.56 8.00 -12.52
CA VAL A 140 15.75 7.51 -13.64
C VAL A 140 16.72 7.15 -14.76
N ASP A 141 16.64 5.90 -15.21
CA ASP A 141 17.27 5.43 -16.45
C ASP A 141 16.19 4.90 -17.38
N PHE A 142 16.25 5.29 -18.64
CA PHE A 142 15.21 5.01 -19.61
C PHE A 142 15.80 4.75 -20.99
N THR A 143 15.48 3.57 -21.53
CA THR A 143 15.74 3.20 -22.91
C THR A 143 14.42 3.01 -23.63
N TYR A 144 14.20 3.74 -24.72
CA TYR A 144 12.99 3.65 -25.53
C TYR A 144 13.34 3.45 -27.00
N GLU A 145 12.80 2.39 -27.59
CA GLU A 145 12.83 2.19 -29.05
C GLU A 145 11.42 2.25 -29.65
N SER A 146 10.39 1.81 -28.90
CA SER A 146 8.98 1.94 -29.27
C SER A 146 8.07 1.66 -28.08
N SER A 147 6.77 1.91 -28.20
CA SER A 147 5.77 1.53 -27.18
C SER A 147 5.73 0.02 -26.85
N ASP A 148 6.31 -0.82 -27.72
CA ASP A 148 6.48 -2.26 -27.51
C ASP A 148 7.93 -2.68 -27.20
N ASN A 149 8.86 -1.73 -27.16
CA ASN A 149 10.27 -1.93 -26.85
C ASN A 149 10.82 -0.79 -25.98
N TYR A 150 10.78 -0.98 -24.66
CA TYR A 150 11.35 -0.04 -23.70
C TYR A 150 11.81 -0.73 -22.42
N GLU A 151 12.74 -0.10 -21.72
CA GLU A 151 13.14 -0.43 -20.36
C GLU A 151 13.26 0.87 -19.54
N LEU A 152 12.64 0.89 -18.37
CA LEU A 152 12.67 1.96 -17.40
C LEU A 152 13.18 1.39 -16.09
N ALA A 153 14.25 1.96 -15.55
CA ALA A 153 14.73 1.69 -14.20
C ALA A 153 14.58 2.96 -13.35
N LEU A 154 13.98 2.80 -12.17
CA LEU A 154 13.84 3.83 -11.17
C LEU A 154 14.50 3.35 -9.88
N LEU A 155 15.53 4.04 -9.45
CA LEU A 155 16.25 3.74 -8.22
C LEU A 155 15.99 4.84 -7.18
N TRP A 156 15.55 4.44 -6.01
CA TRP A 156 15.43 5.27 -4.82
C TRP A 156 16.58 4.93 -3.88
N GLU A 157 17.39 5.93 -3.53
CA GLU A 157 18.47 5.81 -2.56
C GLU A 157 18.29 6.84 -1.45
N PHE A 158 18.06 6.40 -0.22
CA PHE A 158 17.90 7.29 0.90
C PHE A 158 19.24 7.91 1.28
N GLU A 159 19.28 9.22 1.49
CA GLU A 159 20.52 9.90 1.87
C GLU A 159 20.96 9.45 3.27
N GLY A 160 22.16 8.88 3.40
CA GLY A 160 22.73 8.40 4.67
C GLY A 160 22.43 6.93 5.01
N GLU A 161 23.45 6.22 5.52
CA GLU A 161 23.45 4.76 5.69
C GLU A 161 22.37 4.23 6.64
N SER A 162 21.97 5.02 7.63
CA SER A 162 20.94 4.64 8.60
C SER A 162 19.53 4.93 8.10
N ASN A 163 19.36 5.52 6.92
CA ASN A 163 18.05 5.79 6.32
C ASN A 163 17.68 4.70 5.32
N GLY A 164 16.39 4.60 5.00
CA GLY A 164 15.96 3.57 4.06
C GLY A 164 14.47 3.29 4.02
N ILE A 165 14.16 2.18 3.39
CA ILE A 165 12.83 1.66 3.14
C ILE A 165 12.74 0.19 3.55
N GLN A 166 11.60 -0.21 4.08
CA GLN A 166 11.34 -1.59 4.49
C GLN A 166 9.95 -2.03 4.06
N PRO A 167 9.82 -3.12 3.28
CA PRO A 167 8.51 -3.64 2.91
C PRO A 167 7.79 -4.22 4.12
N PHE A 168 6.46 -4.14 4.11
CA PHE A 168 5.59 -4.86 5.03
C PHE A 168 4.40 -5.43 4.29
N GLN A 169 3.91 -6.57 4.78
CA GLN A 169 2.66 -7.16 4.32
C GLN A 169 1.50 -6.41 4.98
N PRO A 170 0.60 -5.78 4.21
CA PRO A 170 -0.54 -5.08 4.79
C PRO A 170 -1.53 -6.08 5.40
N PHE A 171 -2.09 -5.72 6.56
CA PHE A 171 -3.14 -6.49 7.20
C PHE A 171 -4.34 -6.60 6.27
N GLU A 172 -4.75 -7.82 5.98
CA GLU A 172 -5.84 -8.07 5.06
C GLU A 172 -7.16 -7.55 5.62
N HIS A 173 -8.01 -7.04 4.73
CA HIS A 173 -9.39 -6.64 5.01
C HIS A 173 -9.59 -5.45 5.97
N SER A 174 -8.66 -5.10 6.84
CA SER A 174 -8.78 -3.91 7.69
C SER A 174 -8.54 -2.62 6.90
N ARG A 175 -9.25 -1.55 7.26
CA ARG A 175 -8.92 -0.20 6.76
C ARG A 175 -7.55 0.29 7.22
N PHE A 176 -7.07 -0.15 8.38
CA PHE A 176 -5.71 0.13 8.84
C PHE A 176 -4.83 -1.08 8.60
N LYS A 177 -3.87 -0.94 7.70
CA LYS A 177 -3.16 -2.09 7.13
C LYS A 177 -1.70 -2.24 7.59
N SER A 178 -1.09 -1.22 8.19
CA SER A 178 0.30 -1.31 8.68
C SER A 178 0.36 -1.80 10.12
N ALA A 179 1.57 -2.06 10.62
CA ALA A 179 1.81 -2.03 12.06
C ALA A 179 1.48 -0.64 12.63
N TYR A 180 1.23 -0.57 13.95
CA TYR A 180 0.99 0.69 14.66
C TYR A 180 2.25 1.55 14.75
N GLU A 181 3.41 0.92 14.83
CA GLU A 181 4.71 1.59 14.86
C GLU A 181 5.59 1.12 13.69
N ALA A 182 6.32 2.06 13.09
CA ALA A 182 7.40 1.73 12.17
C ALA A 182 8.48 0.93 12.91
N PRO A 183 9.12 -0.08 12.29
CA PRO A 183 10.22 -0.84 12.90
C PRO A 183 11.47 0.03 13.15
N LEU A 184 12.35 -0.43 14.05
CA LEU A 184 13.67 0.19 14.29
C LEU A 184 14.75 -0.28 13.31
N GLU A 185 14.61 -1.50 12.80
CA GLU A 185 15.63 -2.21 12.05
C GLU A 185 15.02 -2.87 10.81
N GLY A 186 15.88 -3.25 9.86
CA GLY A 186 15.47 -3.93 8.62
C GLY A 186 15.21 -2.99 7.44
N TYR A 187 15.66 -1.73 7.53
CA TYR A 187 15.62 -0.80 6.41
C TYR A 187 16.76 -1.08 5.44
N SER A 188 16.41 -1.17 4.15
CA SER A 188 17.36 -1.12 3.06
C SER A 188 17.55 0.32 2.62
N ASN A 189 18.80 0.73 2.40
CA ASN A 189 19.09 2.11 1.98
C ASN A 189 18.53 2.45 0.59
N SER A 190 18.24 1.44 -0.24
CA SER A 190 17.69 1.65 -1.57
C SER A 190 16.63 0.64 -1.96
N ILE A 191 15.86 1.01 -2.98
CA ILE A 191 14.92 0.13 -3.68
C ILE A 191 14.91 0.50 -5.17
N GLU A 192 14.90 -0.51 -6.02
CA GLU A 192 14.88 -0.36 -7.47
C GLU A 192 13.57 -0.94 -8.03
N TRP A 193 12.95 -0.22 -8.96
CA TRP A 193 11.85 -0.70 -9.77
C TRP A 193 12.28 -0.71 -11.23
N ILE A 194 12.07 -1.83 -11.89
CA ILE A 194 12.30 -1.98 -13.32
C ILE A 194 10.96 -2.27 -13.99
N ARG A 195 10.69 -1.58 -15.10
CA ARG A 195 9.57 -1.85 -15.98
C ARG A 195 10.07 -1.93 -17.40
N SER A 196 9.88 -3.07 -18.04
CA SER A 196 10.26 -3.27 -19.44
C SER A 196 9.16 -3.92 -20.25
N ARG A 197 9.20 -3.66 -21.55
CA ARG A 197 8.47 -4.40 -22.59
C ARG A 197 9.45 -4.63 -23.72
N LEU A 198 9.69 -5.89 -24.10
CA LEU A 198 10.62 -6.24 -25.17
C LEU A 198 9.87 -7.01 -26.28
N PRO A 199 10.07 -6.66 -27.57
CA PRO A 199 9.39 -7.33 -28.68
C PRO A 199 10.06 -8.70 -28.94
N ASN A 200 9.30 -9.77 -28.68
CA ASN A 200 9.51 -11.14 -29.16
C ASN A 200 10.94 -11.55 -29.57
N LYS A 201 11.72 -12.11 -28.62
CA LYS A 201 12.71 -13.14 -28.93
C LYS A 201 12.30 -14.43 -28.21
N SER A 202 11.70 -15.34 -28.98
CA SER A 202 11.49 -16.76 -28.69
C SER A 202 11.82 -17.27 -27.28
N ALA A 203 10.76 -17.56 -26.52
CA ALA A 203 10.65 -18.48 -25.40
C ALA A 203 11.44 -18.17 -24.11
N THR A 204 10.65 -17.93 -23.06
CA THR A 204 10.91 -17.93 -21.61
C THR A 204 11.40 -16.62 -20.98
N ARG A 205 10.55 -16.11 -20.05
CA ARG A 205 10.70 -14.98 -19.12
C ARG A 205 10.51 -13.58 -19.72
N ARG A 206 9.73 -12.67 -19.14
CA ARG A 206 8.49 -12.65 -18.35
C ARG A 206 8.09 -11.17 -18.42
N VAL A 207 6.84 -10.90 -18.75
CA VAL A 207 6.28 -9.55 -18.69
C VAL A 207 6.34 -9.10 -17.24
N GLY A 208 6.95 -7.94 -16.96
CA GLY A 208 6.75 -7.23 -15.70
C GLY A 208 7.82 -7.36 -14.62
N GLU A 209 8.87 -8.17 -14.76
CA GLU A 209 9.84 -8.37 -13.65
C GLU A 209 10.43 -7.04 -13.11
N PRO A 210 10.05 -6.64 -11.89
CA PRO A 210 10.81 -5.67 -11.12
C PRO A 210 11.98 -6.45 -10.56
N ARG A 211 13.22 -6.05 -10.87
CA ARG A 211 14.35 -6.47 -10.03
C ARG A 211 14.24 -5.71 -8.72
N VAL A 212 13.43 -6.27 -7.83
CA VAL A 212 13.65 -6.04 -6.43
C VAL A 212 14.96 -6.75 -6.10
N LEU A 213 16.08 -6.02 -6.02
CA LEU A 213 17.27 -6.50 -5.32
C LEU A 213 17.00 -6.52 -3.80
N ILE A 214 15.93 -7.19 -3.38
CA ILE A 214 15.87 -7.84 -2.09
C ILE A 214 16.37 -9.24 -2.40
N ARG A 215 17.58 -9.60 -1.96
CA ARG A 215 18.02 -11.00 -1.95
C ARG A 215 17.02 -11.81 -1.14
N ASN A 216 16.01 -12.37 -1.80
CA ASN A 216 15.13 -13.41 -1.29
C ASN A 216 14.64 -14.22 -2.50
N ASP A 217 15.21 -15.41 -2.65
CA ASP A 217 15.01 -16.36 -3.74
C ASP A 217 13.61 -16.97 -3.71
N THR A 218 12.60 -16.34 -4.31
CA THR A 218 11.41 -17.05 -4.81
C THR A 218 10.83 -16.36 -6.05
N GLU A 219 11.13 -16.94 -7.22
CA GLU A 219 10.54 -16.62 -8.53
C GLU A 219 9.09 -17.12 -8.59
N ASP A 220 8.07 -16.29 -8.32
CA ASP A 220 6.80 -16.33 -9.10
C ASP A 220 5.72 -15.27 -8.80
N ASP A 221 5.92 -14.36 -7.84
CA ASP A 221 4.77 -13.59 -7.32
C ASP A 221 5.07 -12.08 -7.06
N SER A 222 6.19 -11.58 -7.58
CA SER A 222 6.72 -10.23 -7.29
C SER A 222 5.80 -9.08 -7.71
N ASP A 223 5.12 -9.16 -8.85
CA ASP A 223 4.23 -8.08 -9.33
C ASP A 223 2.96 -7.92 -8.51
N VAL A 224 2.40 -9.04 -8.04
CA VAL A 224 1.23 -9.07 -7.16
C VAL A 224 1.64 -8.71 -5.73
N LEU A 225 2.82 -9.14 -5.27
CA LEU A 225 3.37 -8.76 -3.98
C LEU A 225 3.68 -7.28 -3.90
N MET A 226 4.30 -6.67 -4.90
CA MET A 226 4.59 -5.22 -4.90
C MET A 226 3.29 -4.41 -4.89
N ALA A 227 2.32 -4.74 -5.76
CA ALA A 227 1.01 -4.07 -5.78
C ALA A 227 0.21 -4.19 -4.46
N LYS A 228 0.46 -5.26 -3.69
CA LYS A 228 -0.15 -5.50 -2.38
C LYS A 228 0.75 -5.13 -1.20
N SER A 229 1.98 -4.67 -1.39
CA SER A 229 2.90 -4.34 -0.30
C SER A 229 2.74 -2.89 0.15
N GLY A 230 2.96 -2.66 1.44
CA GLY A 230 3.25 -1.33 1.96
C GLY A 230 4.73 -1.21 2.27
N TYR A 231 5.19 0.01 2.46
CA TYR A 231 6.57 0.26 2.89
C TYR A 231 6.60 1.16 4.11
N PHE A 232 7.48 0.89 5.06
CA PHE A 232 7.94 1.87 6.02
C PHE A 232 9.12 2.62 5.43
N ILE A 233 9.25 3.90 5.75
CA ILE A 233 10.41 4.73 5.38
C ILE A 233 10.99 5.37 6.63
N ARG A 234 12.31 5.50 6.65
CA ARG A 234 13.07 6.24 7.66
C ARG A 234 14.06 7.17 6.96
N PHE A 235 14.09 8.44 7.38
CA PHE A 235 14.96 9.45 6.78
C PHE A 235 15.39 10.50 7.81
N ARG A 236 16.48 11.23 7.52
CA ARG A 236 17.17 12.14 8.45
C ARG A 236 17.42 11.51 9.84
N SER A 237 17.86 10.26 9.86
CA SER A 237 18.22 9.58 11.11
C SER A 237 19.25 10.37 11.91
N ILE A 238 19.05 10.44 13.22
CA ILE A 238 20.00 10.99 14.18
C ILE A 238 20.62 9.81 14.91
N LEU A 239 21.95 9.78 14.96
CA LEU A 239 22.71 8.71 15.58
C LEU A 239 23.25 9.14 16.94
N ASN A 240 23.19 8.24 17.91
CA ASN A 240 23.86 8.42 19.19
C ASN A 240 25.38 8.18 19.07
N GLU A 241 26.12 8.30 20.18
CA GLU A 241 27.58 8.09 20.22
C GLU A 241 28.01 6.68 19.79
N ASP A 242 27.13 5.69 19.93
CA ASP A 242 27.35 4.30 19.56
C ASP A 242 27.00 4.01 18.08
N GLY A 243 26.51 5.00 17.34
CA GLY A 243 26.10 4.88 15.94
C GLY A 243 24.69 4.29 15.76
N GLU A 244 23.92 4.15 16.83
CA GLU A 244 22.54 3.66 16.80
C GLU A 244 21.55 4.81 16.54
N VAL A 245 20.44 4.51 15.87
CA VAL A 245 19.42 5.50 15.56
C VAL A 245 18.64 5.88 16.81
N GLU A 246 18.78 7.14 17.26
CA GLU A 246 18.03 7.72 18.38
C GLU A 246 16.91 8.67 17.92
N GLY A 247 16.95 9.12 16.67
CA GLY A 247 15.99 10.09 16.13
C GLY A 247 15.85 10.03 14.61
N GLY A 248 15.11 11.00 14.06
CA GLY A 248 14.78 11.09 12.63
C GLY A 248 13.29 10.92 12.35
N TYR A 249 12.93 10.86 11.08
CA TYR A 249 11.53 10.80 10.65
C TYR A 249 11.15 9.41 10.19
N TYR A 250 9.91 9.01 10.51
CA TYR A 250 9.32 7.76 10.09
C TYR A 250 8.04 8.01 9.29
N GLY A 251 7.81 7.15 8.32
CA GLY A 251 6.61 7.19 7.51
C GLY A 251 6.19 5.84 6.99
N LYS A 252 5.10 5.84 6.23
CA LYS A 252 4.68 4.69 5.42
C LYS A 252 4.18 5.10 4.05
N ILE A 253 4.18 4.12 3.15
CA ILE A 253 3.64 4.22 1.80
C ILE A 253 2.64 3.08 1.62
N TYR A 254 1.43 3.41 1.18
CA TYR A 254 0.46 2.41 0.74
C TYR A 254 0.35 2.37 -0.79
N GLY A 255 0.41 1.15 -1.32
CA GLY A 255 0.43 0.84 -2.75
C GLY A 255 1.85 0.90 -3.32
N ALA A 256 2.17 -0.04 -4.23
CA ALA A 256 3.41 0.05 -5.00
C ALA A 256 3.47 1.35 -5.80
N GLY A 257 4.69 1.89 -5.87
CA GLY A 257 5.07 3.12 -6.55
C GLY A 257 4.38 3.32 -7.89
N SER A 258 3.35 4.16 -7.90
CA SER A 258 2.62 4.42 -9.14
C SER A 258 3.37 5.43 -10.01
N PHE A 259 4.63 5.17 -10.37
CA PHE A 259 5.40 6.09 -11.20
C PHE A 259 4.91 6.04 -12.65
N PHE A 260 4.66 7.21 -13.24
CA PHE A 260 4.31 7.34 -14.64
C PHE A 260 5.38 8.19 -15.34
N VAL A 261 6.45 7.55 -15.80
CA VAL A 261 7.27 8.19 -16.83
C VAL A 261 6.44 8.18 -18.11
N GLY A 262 6.08 9.36 -18.59
CA GLY A 262 5.44 9.53 -19.89
C GLY A 262 6.38 8.94 -20.94
N LEU A 263 5.94 7.88 -21.61
CA LEU A 263 6.74 7.16 -22.62
C LEU A 263 6.75 7.92 -23.97
N ASP A 264 6.66 9.24 -23.94
CA ASP A 264 6.73 10.10 -25.12
C ASP A 264 8.12 10.72 -25.16
N GLU A 265 8.81 10.63 -26.31
CA GLU A 265 10.17 11.15 -26.53
C GLU A 265 10.33 12.64 -26.14
N ASP A 266 9.22 13.38 -26.13
CA ASP A 266 9.16 14.82 -25.85
C ASP A 266 8.75 15.18 -24.41
N SER A 267 8.54 14.20 -23.52
CA SER A 267 8.13 14.45 -22.13
C SER A 267 9.10 13.84 -21.10
N SER A 268 9.48 14.60 -20.08
CA SER A 268 10.27 14.08 -18.95
C SER A 268 9.49 13.11 -18.06
N GLY A 269 8.18 12.97 -18.28
CA GLY A 269 7.29 12.18 -17.45
C GLY A 269 6.98 12.81 -16.09
N GLU A 270 6.19 12.11 -15.28
CA GLU A 270 5.76 12.57 -13.97
C GLU A 270 6.06 11.52 -12.89
N MET A 271 6.68 11.94 -11.80
CA MET A 271 6.67 11.16 -10.58
C MET A 271 5.24 11.16 -10.04
N PHE A 272 4.62 9.98 -10.00
CA PHE A 272 3.36 9.76 -9.31
C PHE A 272 3.58 8.66 -8.25
N THR A 273 3.07 8.85 -7.04
CA THR A 273 3.34 7.91 -5.94
C THR A 273 2.07 7.25 -5.43
N GLY A 274 2.26 6.15 -4.69
CA GLY A 274 1.28 5.74 -3.69
C GLY A 274 1.04 6.83 -2.65
N VAL A 275 0.12 6.61 -1.71
CA VAL A 275 -0.11 7.59 -0.64
C VAL A 275 1.03 7.46 0.36
N ILE A 276 1.77 8.56 0.55
CA ILE A 276 2.85 8.66 1.54
C ILE A 276 2.28 9.34 2.78
N TYR A 277 2.59 8.79 3.95
CA TYR A 277 2.24 9.30 5.27
C TYR A 277 3.53 9.51 6.03
N VAL A 278 3.84 10.74 6.41
CA VAL A 278 5.03 11.07 7.22
C VAL A 278 4.60 11.56 8.59
N ASN A 279 5.12 10.93 9.64
CA ASN A 279 4.95 11.42 11.00
C ASN A 279 5.78 12.71 11.18
N PRO A 280 5.17 13.86 11.53
CA PRO A 280 5.87 15.13 11.66
C PRO A 280 6.77 15.21 12.90
N ARG A 281 6.62 14.27 13.85
CA ARG A 281 7.38 14.25 15.09
C ARG A 281 8.68 13.49 14.88
N GLU A 282 9.80 14.17 15.07
CA GLU A 282 11.12 13.56 15.12
C GLU A 282 11.20 12.47 16.21
N GLY A 283 11.77 11.31 15.88
CA GLY A 283 11.76 10.09 16.68
C GLY A 283 10.39 9.41 16.79
N GLY A 284 9.35 9.99 16.20
CA GLY A 284 7.97 9.51 16.26
C GLY A 284 7.75 8.29 15.37
N ARG A 285 7.77 7.10 15.97
CA ARG A 285 7.52 5.83 15.25
C ARG A 285 6.06 5.49 15.04
N ASN A 286 5.11 6.22 15.62
CA ASN A 286 3.70 5.95 15.43
C ASN A 286 3.30 6.21 13.97
N ILE A 287 2.76 5.19 13.30
CA ILE A 287 2.36 5.21 11.90
C ILE A 287 0.82 5.15 11.74
N GLU A 288 0.06 5.26 12.83
CA GLU A 288 -1.39 5.37 12.81
C GLU A 288 -1.81 6.81 12.44
N PHE A 289 -2.43 6.99 11.26
CA PHE A 289 -2.82 8.31 10.75
C PHE A 289 -4.22 8.72 11.23
N ASP A 290 -4.33 9.93 11.80
CA ASP A 290 -5.59 10.60 12.09
C ASP A 290 -6.18 11.20 10.80
N LEU A 291 -7.20 10.53 10.25
CA LEU A 291 -7.82 10.90 8.98
C LEU A 291 -8.50 12.27 8.99
N ASP A 292 -8.84 12.78 10.17
CA ASP A 292 -9.45 14.10 10.31
C ASP A 292 -8.39 15.22 10.42
N LYS A 293 -7.10 14.86 10.52
CA LYS A 293 -5.98 15.79 10.71
C LYS A 293 -4.83 15.52 9.75
N ASN A 294 -5.08 15.78 8.47
CA ASN A 294 -4.00 15.90 7.50
C ASN A 294 -3.28 17.25 7.68
N LEU A 295 -1.96 17.21 7.77
CA LEU A 295 -1.13 18.41 7.87
C LEU A 295 -0.85 19.06 6.51
N LEU A 296 -1.13 18.35 5.41
CA LEU A 296 -1.09 18.93 4.07
C LEU A 296 -2.42 19.60 3.75
N GLU A 297 -2.36 20.91 3.52
CA GLU A 297 -3.52 21.72 3.14
C GLU A 297 -3.60 21.90 1.61
N GLY A 298 -4.80 22.17 1.09
CA GLY A 298 -4.99 22.57 -0.31
C GLY A 298 -4.75 21.48 -1.36
N LEU A 299 -4.54 20.22 -0.97
CA LEU A 299 -4.29 19.14 -1.92
C LEU A 299 -5.50 18.91 -2.86
N PRO A 300 -5.26 18.74 -4.18
CA PRO A 300 -6.26 18.23 -5.12
C PRO A 300 -6.86 16.89 -4.65
N ARG A 301 -8.14 16.66 -4.97
CA ARG A 301 -8.92 15.50 -4.50
C ARG A 301 -8.32 14.14 -4.88
N ASP A 302 -7.58 14.07 -5.97
CA ASP A 302 -6.87 12.88 -6.45
C ASP A 302 -5.54 12.65 -5.71
N LEU A 303 -4.94 13.70 -5.13
CA LEU A 303 -3.72 13.62 -4.32
C LEU A 303 -3.98 13.47 -2.83
N GLN A 304 -5.18 13.79 -2.37
CA GLN A 304 -5.58 13.59 -0.99
C GLN A 304 -5.47 12.10 -0.57
N PRO A 305 -5.07 11.82 0.68
CA PRO A 305 -5.09 10.48 1.21
C PRO A 305 -6.54 10.01 1.23
N ARG A 306 -6.82 8.90 0.54
CA ARG A 306 -8.10 8.22 0.66
C ARG A 306 -7.95 7.10 1.67
N PHE A 307 -9.07 6.73 2.27
CA PHE A 307 -9.15 5.48 3.03
C PHE A 307 -8.51 4.34 2.20
N PRO A 308 -7.52 3.62 2.76
CA PRO A 308 -6.90 2.49 2.08
C PRO A 308 -7.87 1.36 1.79
#